data_AF-A0A497CMJ0-F1
#
_entry.id   AF-A0A497CMJ0-F1
#
_cell.length_a   1.000
_cell.length_b   1.000
_cell.length_c   1.000
_cell.angle_alpha   90.00
_cell.angle_beta   90.00
_cell.angle_gamma   90.00
#
_symmetry.space_group_name_H-M   'P 1'
#
loop_
_entity.id
_entity.type
_entity.pdbx_description
1 polymer ?
#
loop_
_entity_poly.entity_id
_entity_poly.type
_entity_poly.pdbx_seq_one_letter_code
_entity_poly.pdbx_strand_id
1 'polypeptide(L)'
;MLSIFKKKDVKNTRGLSYYDRVSLVHNLNDLISVTNPESVQQHNTSETIKYNGVALSEITEEKVMDMFDKPDFVIDEVETQKDYKVMFYRHTVDKFNFLLQFHFYKSHFFFVSNTISTAGPLSNADTEKLIQRLATKYGLDLKRDARKNYDIKITDKSNNIIKIIDEVSFKMNYINNSATNQQLMNNPDFFSTEPEEDTEAQIDDYI
;
A
#
# COMPACT_ATOMS: atom_id res chain seq x y z
N MET A 1 20.16 -15.46 10.84
CA MET A 1 18.89 -15.82 10.16
C MET A 1 17.91 -16.32 11.21
N LEU A 2 16.89 -15.53 11.55
CA LEU A 2 15.83 -15.94 12.48
C LEU A 2 14.59 -16.29 11.65
N SER A 3 14.49 -17.57 11.27
CA SER A 3 13.25 -18.17 10.79
C SER A 3 12.49 -18.70 12.00
N ILE A 4 11.49 -17.95 12.47
CA ILE A 4 10.61 -18.40 13.55
C ILE A 4 9.19 -17.92 13.26
N PHE A 5 8.54 -18.40 12.20
CA PHE A 5 7.07 -18.36 12.11
C PHE A 5 6.58 -19.57 11.31
N LYS A 6 6.14 -20.63 12.01
CA LYS A 6 5.29 -21.66 11.38
C LYS A 6 3.90 -21.06 11.21
N LYS A 7 3.58 -20.67 9.96
CA LYS A 7 2.26 -20.21 9.52
C LYS A 7 1.23 -21.29 9.87
N LYS A 8 0.18 -20.94 10.60
CA LYS A 8 -0.99 -21.80 10.79
C LYS A 8 -1.91 -21.53 9.60
N ASP A 9 -2.04 -22.48 8.68
CA ASP A 9 -2.92 -22.35 7.51
C ASP A 9 -4.39 -22.27 7.94
N VAL A 10 -4.86 -21.05 8.17
CA VAL A 10 -6.29 -20.77 8.29
C VAL A 10 -6.82 -20.68 6.87
N LYS A 11 -7.61 -21.68 6.44
CA LYS A 11 -8.30 -21.64 5.15
C LYS A 11 -9.03 -20.30 4.99
N ASN A 12 -8.65 -19.52 3.99
CA ASN A 12 -9.19 -18.19 3.74
C ASN A 12 -10.64 -18.32 3.23
N THR A 13 -11.61 -17.95 4.06
CA THR A 13 -13.05 -18.02 3.74
C THR A 13 -13.60 -16.73 3.13
N ARG A 14 -12.76 -15.70 2.94
CA ARG A 14 -13.19 -14.38 2.46
C ARG A 14 -13.03 -14.30 0.93
N GLY A 15 -14.10 -13.90 0.24
CA GLY A 15 -14.12 -13.73 -1.22
C GLY A 15 -14.07 -12.26 -1.67
N LEU A 16 -14.26 -12.04 -2.98
CA LEU A 16 -14.15 -10.73 -3.64
C LEU A 16 -14.88 -9.61 -2.91
N SER A 17 -16.15 -9.79 -2.53
CA SER A 17 -16.95 -8.77 -1.83
C SER A 17 -16.30 -8.27 -0.52
N TYR A 18 -15.54 -9.12 0.19
CA TYR A 18 -14.81 -8.65 1.36
C TYR A 18 -13.63 -7.77 0.96
N TYR A 19 -12.82 -8.23 0.00
CA TYR A 19 -11.58 -7.55 -0.42
C TYR A 19 -11.85 -6.26 -1.18
N ASP A 20 -12.88 -6.24 -1.99
CA ASP A 20 -13.40 -5.04 -2.64
C ASP A 20 -13.77 -3.97 -1.60
N ARG A 21 -14.56 -4.31 -0.56
CA ARG A 21 -14.92 -3.34 0.50
C ARG A 21 -13.74 -2.80 1.30
N VAL A 22 -12.66 -3.55 1.44
CA VAL A 22 -11.48 -3.12 2.22
C VAL A 22 -10.37 -2.55 1.35
N SER A 23 -10.51 -2.61 0.02
CA SER A 23 -9.57 -1.99 -0.92
C SER A 23 -9.48 -0.50 -0.64
N LEU A 24 -8.28 0.06 -0.70
CA LEU A 24 -8.10 1.51 -0.61
C LEU A 24 -8.31 2.24 -1.93
N VAL A 25 -8.37 1.53 -3.05
CA VAL A 25 -8.45 2.11 -4.38
C VAL A 25 -9.55 1.42 -5.16
N HIS A 26 -10.57 2.19 -5.52
CA HIS A 26 -11.68 1.79 -6.39
C HIS A 26 -11.75 2.64 -7.67
N ASN A 27 -11.03 3.76 -7.70
CA ASN A 27 -10.91 4.63 -8.88
C ASN A 27 -9.62 5.48 -8.81
N LEU A 28 -9.38 6.32 -9.83
CA LEU A 28 -8.19 7.19 -9.92
C LEU A 28 -8.09 8.18 -8.76
N ASN A 29 -9.21 8.76 -8.33
CA ASN A 29 -9.21 9.75 -7.25
C ASN A 29 -8.76 9.14 -5.93
N ASP A 30 -9.15 7.89 -5.66
CA ASP A 30 -8.68 7.16 -4.47
C ASP A 30 -7.16 6.97 -4.52
N LEU A 31 -6.63 6.55 -5.67
CA LEU A 31 -5.19 6.38 -5.87
C LEU A 31 -4.45 7.70 -5.64
N ILE A 32 -4.88 8.78 -6.30
CA ILE A 32 -4.29 10.12 -6.15
C ILE A 32 -4.30 10.55 -4.68
N SER A 33 -5.42 10.36 -3.98
CA SER A 33 -5.59 10.72 -2.57
C SER A 33 -4.63 9.94 -1.67
N VAL A 34 -4.40 8.66 -1.94
CA VAL A 34 -3.46 7.83 -1.18
C VAL A 34 -2.01 8.21 -1.47
N THR A 35 -1.67 8.51 -2.73
CA THR A 35 -0.29 8.78 -3.16
C THR A 35 0.18 10.21 -2.90
N ASN A 36 -0.75 11.15 -2.75
CA ASN A 36 -0.44 12.55 -2.40
C ASN A 36 -1.12 12.96 -1.08
N PRO A 37 -0.74 12.33 0.06
CA PRO A 37 -1.43 12.56 1.31
C PRO A 37 -1.03 13.92 1.93
N GLU A 38 -2.03 14.69 2.34
CA GLU A 38 -1.84 15.81 3.28
C GLU A 38 -1.64 15.29 4.69
N SER A 39 -1.02 16.07 5.59
CA SER A 39 -0.81 15.68 6.98
C SER A 39 -0.64 16.87 7.90
N VAL A 40 -1.16 16.75 9.13
CA VAL A 40 -0.99 17.74 10.19
C VAL A 40 0.49 17.90 10.57
N GLN A 41 1.21 16.78 10.72
CA GLN A 41 2.64 16.77 11.04
C GLN A 41 3.45 16.30 9.83
N GLN A 42 4.47 17.06 9.46
CA GLN A 42 5.32 16.78 8.31
C GLN A 42 6.78 16.79 8.72
N HIS A 43 7.50 15.73 8.35
CA HIS A 43 8.90 15.53 8.66
C HIS A 43 9.67 15.09 7.42
N ASN A 44 10.94 15.45 7.35
CA ASN A 44 11.86 14.96 6.35
C ASN A 44 12.89 14.05 7.02
N THR A 45 13.32 13.01 6.33
CA THR A 45 14.41 12.13 6.77
C THR A 45 15.52 12.07 5.73
N SER A 46 16.76 11.88 6.20
CA SER A 46 17.90 11.59 5.33
C SER A 46 17.97 10.12 4.92
N GLU A 47 17.25 9.25 5.63
CA GLU A 47 17.24 7.81 5.40
C GLU A 47 16.32 7.45 4.22
N THR A 48 16.73 6.47 3.41
CA THR A 48 15.86 5.92 2.36
C THR A 48 14.70 5.17 2.98
N ILE A 49 13.48 5.48 2.54
CA ILE A 49 12.30 4.75 2.98
C ILE A 49 12.30 3.35 2.37
N LYS A 50 12.24 2.35 3.25
CA LYS A 50 12.23 0.92 2.92
C LYS A 50 11.06 0.21 3.56
N TYR A 51 10.40 -0.66 2.80
CA TYR A 51 9.42 -1.61 3.30
C TYR A 51 10.07 -2.99 3.43
N ASN A 52 9.99 -3.58 4.62
CA ASN A 52 10.64 -4.86 4.95
C ASN A 52 12.11 -4.98 4.49
N GLY A 53 12.88 -3.88 4.57
CA GLY A 53 14.29 -3.83 4.18
C GLY A 53 14.56 -3.52 2.71
N VAL A 54 13.55 -3.49 1.85
CA VAL A 54 13.67 -3.20 0.41
C VAL A 54 13.26 -1.75 0.13
N ALA A 55 14.04 -1.03 -0.68
CA ALA A 55 13.69 0.33 -1.08
C ALA A 55 12.41 0.33 -1.92
N LEU A 56 11.53 1.33 -1.76
CA LEU A 56 10.21 1.29 -2.39
C LEU A 56 10.28 1.21 -3.92
N SER A 57 11.26 1.87 -4.53
CA SER A 57 11.52 1.82 -5.97
C SER A 57 11.94 0.44 -6.49
N GLU A 58 12.39 -0.44 -5.60
CA GLU A 58 12.89 -1.77 -5.95
C GLU A 58 11.84 -2.87 -5.70
N ILE A 59 10.67 -2.53 -5.17
CA ILE A 59 9.61 -3.50 -4.88
C ILE A 59 8.98 -3.94 -6.21
N THR A 60 8.92 -5.26 -6.40
CA THR A 60 8.27 -5.94 -7.53
C THR A 60 7.29 -6.97 -6.98
N GLU A 61 6.35 -7.46 -7.81
CA GLU A 61 5.44 -8.54 -7.41
C GLU A 61 6.21 -9.77 -6.89
N GLU A 62 7.28 -10.17 -7.59
CA GLU A 62 8.18 -11.26 -7.19
C GLU A 62 8.78 -11.05 -5.80
N LYS A 63 9.32 -9.87 -5.50
CA LYS A 63 9.87 -9.58 -4.17
C LYS A 63 8.80 -9.59 -3.09
N VAL A 64 7.57 -9.18 -3.39
CA VAL A 64 6.47 -9.28 -2.42
C VAL A 64 6.15 -10.75 -2.14
N MET A 65 6.12 -11.60 -3.18
CA MET A 65 5.94 -13.04 -3.03
C MET A 65 7.07 -13.68 -2.20
N ASP A 66 8.32 -13.26 -2.40
CA ASP A 66 9.46 -13.73 -1.59
C ASP A 66 9.35 -13.32 -0.12
N MET A 67 8.74 -12.16 0.17
CA MET A 67 8.57 -11.65 1.52
C MET A 67 7.42 -12.29 2.29
N PHE A 68 6.32 -12.65 1.62
CA PHE A 68 5.04 -13.01 2.27
C PHE A 68 4.43 -14.35 1.81
N ASP A 69 5.12 -15.06 0.93
CA ASP A 69 4.61 -16.22 0.16
C ASP A 69 3.46 -15.81 -0.77
N LYS A 70 2.47 -16.70 -0.92
CA LYS A 70 1.26 -16.46 -1.71
C LYS A 70 0.32 -15.43 -1.07
N PRO A 71 -0.28 -14.51 -1.85
CA PRO A 71 -1.31 -13.61 -1.36
C PRO A 71 -2.56 -14.35 -0.91
N ASP A 72 -3.21 -13.79 0.09
CA ASP A 72 -4.51 -14.21 0.59
C ASP A 72 -5.61 -14.04 -0.46
N PHE A 73 -5.50 -12.98 -1.25
CA PHE A 73 -6.40 -12.63 -2.35
C PHE A 73 -5.69 -11.68 -3.32
N VAL A 74 -6.07 -11.72 -4.59
CA VAL A 74 -5.60 -10.78 -5.60
C VAL A 74 -6.83 -10.19 -6.28
N ILE A 75 -6.90 -8.87 -6.34
CA ILE A 75 -7.76 -8.17 -7.31
C ILE A 75 -6.85 -7.89 -8.49
N ASP A 76 -7.15 -8.52 -9.62
CA ASP A 76 -6.44 -8.35 -10.88
C ASP A 76 -7.48 -7.93 -11.92
N GLU A 77 -7.18 -6.87 -12.66
CA GLU A 77 -7.97 -6.39 -13.80
C GLU A 77 -9.48 -6.27 -13.53
N VAL A 78 -9.88 -5.13 -12.97
CA VAL A 78 -11.28 -4.69 -13.01
C VAL A 78 -11.51 -3.94 -14.32
N GLU A 79 -12.69 -4.05 -14.93
CA GLU A 79 -13.01 -3.44 -16.24
C GLU A 79 -12.68 -1.94 -16.30
N THR A 80 -12.75 -1.24 -15.15
CA THR A 80 -12.45 0.19 -15.01
C THR A 80 -11.01 0.51 -14.62
N GLN A 81 -10.15 -0.50 -14.44
CA GLN A 81 -8.78 -0.38 -13.95
C GLN A 81 -7.86 -1.43 -14.62
N LYS A 82 -7.78 -1.41 -15.95
CA LYS A 82 -6.86 -2.27 -16.72
C LYS A 82 -5.42 -2.09 -16.20
N ASP A 83 -4.68 -3.19 -16.14
CA ASP A 83 -3.29 -3.26 -15.63
C ASP A 83 -3.07 -2.89 -14.16
N TYR A 84 -4.15 -2.65 -13.40
CA TYR A 84 -4.09 -2.40 -11.96
C TYR A 84 -4.27 -3.69 -11.18
N LYS A 85 -3.37 -3.92 -10.24
CA LYS A 85 -3.36 -5.12 -9.41
C LYS A 85 -3.20 -4.76 -7.93
N VAL A 86 -4.00 -5.42 -7.10
CA VAL A 86 -3.91 -5.32 -5.64
C VAL A 86 -3.69 -6.71 -5.05
N MET A 87 -2.55 -6.90 -4.39
CA MET A 87 -2.23 -8.13 -3.66
C MET A 87 -2.51 -7.94 -2.17
N PHE A 88 -3.40 -8.76 -1.63
CA PHE A 88 -3.78 -8.71 -0.22
C PHE A 88 -3.05 -9.79 0.57
N TYR A 89 -2.54 -9.41 1.75
CA TYR A 89 -1.97 -10.33 2.73
C TYR A 89 -2.53 -10.06 4.11
N ARG A 90 -2.79 -11.12 4.87
CA ARG A 90 -3.37 -11.08 6.20
C ARG A 90 -2.48 -11.86 7.15
N HIS A 91 -1.97 -11.16 8.14
CA HIS A 91 -1.16 -11.78 9.19
C HIS A 91 -1.76 -11.48 10.55
N THR A 92 -1.76 -12.48 11.42
CA THR A 92 -2.05 -12.28 12.84
C THR A 92 -0.77 -12.56 13.62
N VAL A 93 -0.31 -11.57 14.37
CA VAL A 93 0.83 -11.71 15.29
C VAL A 93 0.35 -11.27 16.68
N ASP A 94 0.37 -12.20 17.62
CA ASP A 94 -0.24 -12.05 18.95
C ASP A 94 -1.70 -11.57 18.85
N LYS A 95 -1.99 -10.38 19.38
CA LYS A 95 -3.32 -9.75 19.35
C LYS A 95 -3.55 -8.85 18.14
N PHE A 96 -2.55 -8.67 17.28
CA PHE A 96 -2.60 -7.74 16.14
C PHE A 96 -2.95 -8.48 14.86
N ASN A 97 -3.92 -7.96 14.13
CA ASN A 97 -4.29 -8.37 12.79
C ASN A 97 -3.82 -7.30 11.81
N PHE A 98 -2.97 -7.70 10.88
CA PHE A 98 -2.43 -6.88 9.82
C PHE A 98 -3.18 -7.22 8.53
N LEU A 99 -3.66 -6.18 7.84
CA LEU A 99 -4.11 -6.26 6.46
C LEU A 99 -3.16 -5.42 5.62
N LEU A 100 -2.37 -6.11 4.81
CA LEU A 100 -1.45 -5.51 3.84
C LEU A 100 -2.12 -5.47 2.46
N GLN A 101 -1.97 -4.36 1.77
CA GLN A 101 -2.43 -4.18 0.39
C GLN A 101 -1.26 -3.62 -0.42
N PHE A 102 -0.73 -4.39 -1.36
CA PHE A 102 0.30 -3.93 -2.30
C PHE A 102 -0.35 -3.57 -3.62
N HIS A 103 -0.15 -2.33 -4.04
CA HIS A 103 -0.79 -1.76 -5.23
C HIS A 103 0.22 -1.60 -6.35
N PHE A 104 -0.10 -2.17 -7.50
CA PHE A 104 0.71 -2.15 -8.71
C PHE A 104 -0.10 -1.62 -9.90
N TYR A 105 0.56 -0.91 -10.79
CA TYR A 105 0.03 -0.53 -12.10
C TYR A 105 1.08 -0.83 -13.17
N LYS A 106 0.75 -1.64 -14.18
CA LYS A 106 1.72 -2.09 -15.21
C LYS A 106 3.02 -2.63 -14.59
N SER A 107 2.89 -3.45 -13.54
CA SER A 107 4.00 -3.99 -12.73
C SER A 107 4.85 -2.96 -11.96
N HIS A 108 4.51 -1.66 -11.99
CA HIS A 108 5.15 -0.66 -11.16
C HIS A 108 4.51 -0.61 -9.78
N PHE A 109 5.34 -0.71 -8.73
CA PHE A 109 4.88 -0.57 -7.36
C PHE A 109 4.54 0.88 -7.02
N PHE A 110 3.31 1.13 -6.59
CA PHE A 110 2.84 2.46 -6.20
C PHE A 110 2.93 2.67 -4.69
N PHE A 111 2.30 1.78 -3.92
CA PHE A 111 2.35 1.86 -2.47
C PHE A 111 1.98 0.53 -1.83
N VAL A 112 2.33 0.40 -0.56
CA VAL A 112 1.78 -0.63 0.33
C VAL A 112 1.09 0.05 1.50
N SER A 113 -0.14 -0.37 1.76
CA SER A 113 -0.85 0.00 2.99
C SER A 113 -0.79 -1.15 3.98
N ASN A 114 -0.50 -0.83 5.24
CA ASN A 114 -0.62 -1.73 6.36
C ASN A 114 -1.68 -1.18 7.34
N THR A 115 -2.84 -1.84 7.37
CA THR A 115 -3.87 -1.57 8.38
C THR A 115 -3.68 -2.52 9.55
N ILE A 116 -3.45 -1.96 10.74
CA ILE A 116 -3.27 -2.70 11.99
C ILE A 116 -4.55 -2.59 12.80
N SER A 117 -5.12 -3.74 13.13
CA SER A 117 -6.34 -3.85 13.95
C SER A 117 -6.13 -4.84 15.08
N THR A 118 -6.92 -4.73 16.15
CA THR A 118 -7.00 -5.76 17.19
C THR A 118 -8.46 -6.08 17.47
N ALA A 119 -8.75 -7.04 18.36
CA ALA A 119 -10.13 -7.27 18.81
C ALA A 119 -10.76 -6.06 19.53
N GLY A 120 -9.95 -5.08 19.94
CA GLY A 120 -10.38 -3.77 20.44
C GLY A 120 -9.52 -2.62 19.88
N PRO A 121 -9.67 -1.39 20.41
CA PRO A 121 -8.78 -0.27 20.07
C PRO A 121 -7.33 -0.61 20.42
N LEU A 122 -6.37 -0.17 19.59
CA LEU A 122 -4.96 -0.23 19.97
C LEU A 122 -4.75 0.57 21.25
N SER A 123 -4.01 0.01 22.20
CA SER A 123 -3.69 0.74 23.42
C SER A 123 -2.75 1.89 23.08
N ASN A 124 -2.89 3.01 23.80
CA ASN A 124 -1.99 4.14 23.69
C ASN A 124 -0.50 3.74 23.77
N ALA A 125 -0.16 2.76 24.62
CA ALA A 125 1.20 2.28 24.80
C ALA A 125 1.71 1.47 23.58
N ASP A 126 0.85 0.71 22.91
CA ASP A 126 1.23 -0.06 21.72
C ASP A 126 1.45 0.86 20.53
N THR A 127 0.55 1.84 20.31
CA THR A 127 0.72 2.88 19.29
C THR A 127 2.04 3.62 19.49
N GLU A 128 2.35 4.04 20.72
CA GLU A 128 3.58 4.77 21.02
C GLU A 128 4.84 3.95 20.75
N LYS A 129 4.83 2.63 21.06
CA LYS A 129 5.93 1.74 20.69
C LYS A 129 6.13 1.64 19.18
N LEU A 130 5.05 1.60 18.39
CA LEU A 130 5.13 1.58 16.93
C LEU A 130 5.71 2.88 16.39
N ILE A 131 5.21 4.03 16.85
CA ILE A 131 5.71 5.35 16.46
C ILE A 131 7.17 5.52 16.85
N GLN A 132 7.56 5.15 18.07
CA GLN A 132 8.95 5.30 18.53
C GLN A 132 9.92 4.43 17.72
N ARG A 133 9.51 3.22 17.31
CA ARG A 133 10.30 2.37 16.43
C ARG A 133 10.51 3.00 15.06
N LEU A 134 9.48 3.63 14.50
CA LEU A 134 9.59 4.38 13.24
C LEU A 134 10.48 5.61 13.40
N ALA A 135 10.27 6.38 14.46
CA ALA A 135 11.05 7.57 14.78
C ALA A 135 12.54 7.20 14.85
N THR A 136 12.88 6.14 15.59
CA THR A 136 14.25 5.62 15.70
C THR A 136 14.78 5.16 14.34
N LYS A 137 13.99 4.39 13.57
CA LYS A 137 14.42 3.86 12.26
C LYS A 137 14.77 4.98 11.27
N TYR A 138 14.08 6.11 11.33
CA TYR A 138 14.23 7.22 10.37
C TYR A 138 14.91 8.46 10.96
N GLY A 139 15.50 8.35 12.15
CA GLY A 139 16.24 9.43 12.80
C GLY A 139 15.38 10.65 13.15
N LEU A 140 14.11 10.44 13.51
CA LEU A 140 13.15 11.49 13.82
C LEU A 140 12.90 11.61 15.32
N ASP A 141 12.65 12.83 15.79
CA ASP A 141 12.09 13.10 17.12
C ASP A 141 10.58 13.32 16.99
N LEU A 142 9.82 12.21 16.97
CA LEU A 142 8.36 12.25 16.90
C LEU A 142 7.78 12.36 18.31
N LYS A 143 7.28 13.54 18.68
CA LYS A 143 6.65 13.75 20.00
C LYS A 143 5.17 13.43 19.92
N ARG A 144 4.71 12.58 20.84
CA ARG A 144 3.29 12.30 21.00
C ARG A 144 2.57 13.47 21.66
N ASP A 145 1.46 13.90 21.07
CA ASP A 145 0.38 14.57 21.81
C ASP A 145 -0.66 13.52 22.16
N ALA A 146 -0.73 13.10 23.43
CA ALA A 146 -1.63 12.04 23.89
C ALA A 146 -3.13 12.41 23.75
N ARG A 147 -3.43 13.67 23.41
CA ARG A 147 -4.79 14.17 23.20
C ARG A 147 -5.18 14.24 21.72
N LYS A 148 -4.26 13.92 20.81
CA LYS A 148 -4.49 14.01 19.36
C LYS A 148 -4.21 12.67 18.69
N ASN A 149 -5.01 12.40 17.67
CA ASN A 149 -4.75 11.33 16.72
C ASN A 149 -3.41 11.57 16.02
N TYR A 150 -2.71 10.49 15.68
CA TYR A 150 -1.51 10.60 14.88
C TYR A 150 -1.88 10.82 13.42
N ASP A 151 -1.35 11.90 12.88
CA ASP A 151 -1.44 12.22 11.47
C ASP A 151 -0.10 12.76 10.98
N ILE A 152 0.80 11.83 10.64
CA ILE A 152 2.22 12.10 10.38
C ILE A 152 2.57 11.72 8.93
N LYS A 153 3.25 12.62 8.23
CA LYS A 153 3.92 12.38 6.96
C LYS A 153 5.43 12.49 7.13
N ILE A 154 6.14 11.47 6.68
CA ILE A 154 7.61 11.44 6.62
C ILE A 154 8.01 11.33 5.15
N THR A 155 8.86 12.23 4.67
CA THR A 155 9.34 12.23 3.28
C THR A 155 10.86 12.01 3.23
N ASP A 156 11.33 11.12 2.34
CA ASP A 156 12.76 10.94 2.08
C ASP A 156 13.27 11.83 0.93
N LYS A 157 14.59 11.78 0.66
CA LYS A 157 15.23 12.56 -0.41
C LYS A 157 14.76 12.21 -1.83
N SER A 158 14.19 11.02 -2.01
CA SER A 158 13.64 10.56 -3.29
C SER A 158 12.14 10.86 -3.41
N ASN A 159 11.61 11.69 -2.50
CA ASN A 159 10.20 12.05 -2.36
C ASN A 159 9.28 10.89 -1.99
N ASN A 160 9.80 9.71 -1.60
CA ASN A 160 8.97 8.65 -1.07
C ASN A 160 8.37 9.07 0.27
N ILE A 161 7.20 8.51 0.59
CA ILE A 161 6.42 8.95 1.74
C ILE A 161 6.10 7.77 2.66
N ILE A 162 6.20 7.98 3.97
CA ILE A 162 5.48 7.20 4.97
C ILE A 162 4.36 8.06 5.53
N LYS A 163 3.13 7.59 5.41
CA LYS A 163 1.95 8.23 6.00
C LYS A 163 1.44 7.36 7.14
N ILE A 164 1.32 7.94 8.33
CA ILE A 164 0.82 7.28 9.53
C ILE A 164 -0.47 7.98 9.96
N ILE A 165 -1.55 7.21 10.09
CA ILE A 165 -2.88 7.69 10.48
C ILE A 165 -3.39 6.82 11.62
N ASP A 166 -3.77 7.43 12.74
CA ASP A 166 -4.36 6.77 13.90
C ASP A 166 -5.73 7.38 14.19
N GLU A 167 -6.73 6.99 13.40
CA GLU A 167 -8.12 7.41 13.56
C GLU A 167 -9.01 6.22 13.96
N VAL A 168 -9.87 5.73 13.04
CA VAL A 168 -10.70 4.53 13.26
C VAL A 168 -9.85 3.26 13.31
N SER A 169 -8.73 3.27 12.60
CA SER A 169 -7.76 2.18 12.54
C SER A 169 -6.35 2.76 12.39
N PHE A 170 -5.36 2.12 12.97
CA PHE A 170 -3.96 2.50 12.81
C PHE A 170 -3.47 2.03 11.44
N LYS A 171 -3.12 2.97 10.57
CA LYS A 171 -2.66 2.70 9.20
C LYS A 171 -1.26 3.27 8.99
N MET A 172 -0.43 2.51 8.29
CA MET A 172 0.86 2.98 7.77
C MET A 172 0.92 2.70 6.27
N ASN A 173 1.03 3.76 5.48
CA ASN A 173 1.19 3.67 4.04
C ASN A 173 2.63 4.02 3.67
N TYR A 174 3.28 3.16 2.90
CA TYR A 174 4.59 3.40 2.31
C TYR A 174 4.39 3.63 0.83
N ILE A 175 4.65 4.85 0.37
CA ILE A 175 4.27 5.33 -0.95
C ILE A 175 5.54 5.57 -1.76
N ASN A 176 5.68 4.86 -2.87
CA ASN A 176 6.68 5.13 -3.90
C ASN A 176 6.20 6.34 -4.72
N ASN A 177 6.61 7.52 -4.30
CA ASN A 177 6.24 8.77 -4.97
C ASN A 177 7.39 9.26 -5.87
N SER A 178 8.02 8.30 -6.57
CA SER A 178 9.04 8.56 -7.58
C SER A 178 8.49 9.36 -8.76
N ALA A 179 9.38 10.05 -9.48
CA ALA A 179 9.01 10.80 -10.68
C ALA A 179 8.29 9.92 -11.72
N THR A 180 8.70 8.67 -11.86
CA THR A 180 8.04 7.69 -12.75
C THR A 180 6.59 7.46 -12.35
N ASN A 181 6.30 7.20 -11.07
CA ASN A 181 4.93 7.00 -10.62
C ASN A 181 4.09 8.28 -10.75
N GLN A 182 4.67 9.46 -10.50
CA GLN A 182 3.97 10.74 -10.72
C GLN A 182 3.63 10.94 -12.21
N GLN A 183 4.53 10.59 -13.13
CA GLN A 183 4.27 10.65 -14.57
C GLN A 183 3.17 9.70 -14.99
N LEU A 184 3.17 8.47 -14.45
CA LEU A 184 2.11 7.49 -14.72
C LEU A 184 0.74 8.03 -14.27
N MET A 185 0.62 8.55 -13.04
CA MET A 185 -0.64 9.09 -12.52
C MET A 185 -1.19 10.29 -13.29
N ASN A 186 -0.30 11.08 -13.90
CA ASN A 186 -0.69 12.24 -14.69
C ASN A 186 -1.06 11.87 -16.15
N ASN A 187 -0.92 10.60 -16.54
CA ASN A 187 -1.33 10.14 -17.86
C ASN A 187 -2.88 10.09 -17.92
N PRO A 188 -3.52 10.79 -18.89
CA PRO A 188 -4.98 10.73 -19.05
C PRO A 188 -5.52 9.32 -19.27
N ASP A 189 -4.70 8.39 -19.78
CA ASP A 189 -5.09 7.02 -20.07
C ASP A 189 -4.88 6.06 -18.89
N PHE A 190 -4.48 6.56 -17.71
CA PHE A 190 -4.09 5.73 -16.57
C PHE A 190 -5.19 4.74 -16.13
N PHE A 191 -6.47 5.13 -16.26
CA PHE A 191 -7.65 4.25 -16.16
C PHE A 191 -8.62 4.48 -17.33
N SER A 192 -8.09 4.69 -18.54
CA SER A 192 -8.95 4.80 -19.73
C SER A 192 -9.85 3.57 -19.82
N THR A 193 -11.15 3.83 -19.95
CA THR A 193 -12.19 2.83 -20.19
C THR A 193 -12.42 2.60 -21.68
N GLU A 194 -11.64 3.21 -22.57
CA GLU A 194 -11.87 3.03 -23.99
C GLU A 194 -11.40 1.63 -24.40
N PRO A 195 -12.30 0.77 -24.93
CA PRO A 195 -11.89 -0.52 -25.46
C PRO A 195 -10.86 -0.28 -26.55
N GLU A 196 -9.78 -1.05 -26.54
CA GLU A 196 -8.87 -1.13 -27.69
C GLU A 196 -9.73 -1.58 -28.89
N GLU A 197 -10.05 -0.64 -29.78
CA GLU A 197 -10.61 -1.00 -31.08
C GLU A 197 -9.57 -1.83 -31.80
N ASP A 198 -9.83 -3.14 -31.86
CA ASP A 198 -9.08 -4.12 -32.62
C ASP A 198 -9.20 -3.77 -34.11
N THR A 199 -8.35 -2.85 -34.56
CA THR A 199 -8.38 -2.28 -35.92
C THR A 199 -7.74 -3.19 -36.97
N GLU A 200 -7.47 -4.46 -36.64
CA GLU A 200 -6.86 -5.43 -37.56
C GLU A 200 -7.82 -6.48 -38.15
N ALA A 201 -9.15 -6.28 -38.09
CA ALA A 201 -10.10 -7.19 -38.73
C ALA A 201 -11.20 -6.47 -39.52
N GLN A 202 -10.84 -5.82 -40.65
CA GLN A 202 -11.71 -5.66 -41.83
C GLN A 202 -11.02 -4.90 -42.97
N ILE A 203 -9.99 -5.50 -43.57
CA ILE A 203 -9.65 -5.24 -44.97
C ILE A 203 -9.36 -6.59 -45.60
N ASP A 204 -10.43 -7.31 -45.97
CA ASP A 204 -10.45 -8.24 -47.10
C ASP A 204 -11.85 -8.85 -47.14
N ASP A 205 -12.72 -8.20 -47.91
CA ASP A 205 -13.77 -8.85 -48.72
C ASP A 205 -14.60 -7.75 -49.38
N TYR A 206 -14.08 -7.15 -50.47
CA TYR A 206 -14.87 -6.59 -51.57
C TYR A 206 -13.94 -6.29 -52.77
N ILE A 207 -13.63 -7.31 -53.56
CA ILE A 207 -13.35 -7.20 -55.01
C ILE A 207 -14.22 -8.21 -55.73
#